data_AF-A0A6L3X503-F1
#
_entry.id   AF-A0A6L3X503-F1
#
_cell.length_a   1.000
_cell.length_b   1.000
_cell.length_c   1.000
_cell.angle_alpha   90.00
_cell.angle_beta   90.00
_cell.angle_gamma   90.00
#
_symmetry.space_group_name_H-M   'P 1'
#
loop_
_entity.id
_entity.type
_entity.pdbx_description
1 polymer ?
#
loop_
_entity_poly.entity_id
_entity_poly.type
_entity_poly.pdbx_seq_one_letter_code
_entity_poly.pdbx_strand_id
1 'polypeptide(L)' 'SSKSGDSFKAAVKGKSNQPVAFIDSTGRSYAIDPITLPSARGQGEPLTGKLTLPPGATVDHMLMEADDQKLLMASDAG' A
#
# COMPACT_ATOMS: atom_id res chain seq x y z
N SER A 1 17.10 0.58 7.69
CA SER A 1 17.17 -0.85 8.09
C SER A 1 15.77 -1.27 8.43
N SER A 2 15.36 -2.49 8.11
CA SER A 2 14.03 -3.04 8.49
C SER A 2 14.10 -3.72 9.86
N LYS A 3 12.95 -3.93 10.51
CA LYS A 3 12.87 -4.62 11.80
C LYS A 3 13.34 -6.07 11.62
N SER A 4 13.93 -6.69 12.65
CA SER A 4 14.37 -8.09 12.57
C SER A 4 13.21 -8.99 12.11
N GLY A 5 13.45 -9.77 11.05
CA GLY A 5 12.45 -10.64 10.41
C GLY A 5 11.60 -9.98 9.32
N ASP A 6 11.72 -8.66 9.12
CA ASP A 6 11.04 -7.94 8.05
C ASP A 6 11.97 -7.71 6.84
N SER A 7 11.38 -7.67 5.65
CA SER A 7 12.11 -7.56 4.39
C SER A 7 11.38 -6.66 3.41
N PHE A 8 12.12 -6.14 2.44
CA PHE A 8 11.54 -5.31 1.39
C PHE A 8 10.50 -6.10 0.58
N LYS A 9 9.25 -5.59 0.50
CA LYS A 9 8.18 -6.15 -0.35
C LYS A 9 8.06 -5.42 -1.68
N ALA A 10 7.92 -4.09 -1.66
CA ALA A 10 7.72 -3.27 -2.85
C ALA A 10 8.02 -1.79 -2.58
N ALA A 11 8.19 -1.01 -3.65
CA ALA A 11 8.24 0.45 -3.63
C ALA A 11 7.53 1.01 -4.87
N VAL A 12 6.80 2.10 -4.68
CA VAL A 12 6.21 2.91 -5.76
C VAL A 12 6.76 4.33 -5.68
N LYS A 13 6.74 5.05 -6.81
CA LYS A 13 7.22 6.43 -6.89
C LYS A 13 6.10 7.30 -7.46
N GLY A 14 5.96 8.50 -6.92
CA GLY A 14 4.98 9.47 -7.38
C GLY A 14 5.19 10.81 -6.70
N LYS A 15 4.18 11.68 -6.75
CA LYS A 15 4.22 13.01 -6.13
C LYS A 15 3.55 13.01 -4.77
N SER A 16 4.02 13.85 -3.85
CA SER A 16 3.43 13.95 -2.50
C SER A 16 1.95 14.37 -2.47
N ASN A 17 1.44 14.95 -3.57
CA ASN A 17 0.05 15.35 -3.72
C ASN A 17 -0.82 14.32 -4.46
N GLN A 18 -0.28 13.13 -4.75
CA GLN A 18 -1.03 11.99 -5.30
C GLN A 18 -1.20 10.96 -4.19
N PRO A 19 -2.37 10.32 -4.05
CA PRO A 19 -2.54 9.27 -3.06
C PRO A 19 -1.69 8.05 -3.43
N VAL A 20 -1.23 7.32 -2.41
CA VAL A 20 -0.77 5.93 -2.60
C VAL A 20 -1.94 4.99 -2.33
N ALA A 21 -2.19 4.08 -3.27
CA ALA A 21 -3.22 3.06 -3.16
C ALA A 21 -2.64 1.74 -2.67
N PHE A 22 -3.40 1.02 -1.85
CA PHE A 22 -3.09 -0.32 -1.36
C PHE A 22 -4.26 -1.25 -1.65
N ILE A 23 -3.97 -2.52 -1.97
CA ILE A 23 -4.99 -3.55 -2.19
C ILE A 23 -4.71 -4.72 -1.26
N ASP A 24 -5.73 -5.14 -0.51
CA ASP A 24 -5.64 -6.29 0.40
C ASP A 24 -5.99 -7.62 -0.29
N SER A 25 -5.67 -8.73 0.38
CA SER A 25 -5.97 -10.09 -0.10
C SER A 25 -7.46 -10.41 -0.23
N THR A 26 -8.36 -9.54 0.22
CA THR A 26 -9.81 -9.68 0.03
C THR A 26 -10.33 -8.88 -1.16
N GLY A 27 -9.43 -8.19 -1.88
CA GLY A 27 -9.77 -7.36 -3.03
C GLY A 27 -10.22 -5.94 -2.67
N ARG A 28 -10.10 -5.50 -1.41
CA ARG A 28 -10.43 -4.12 -1.02
C ARG A 28 -9.27 -3.18 -1.34
N SER A 29 -9.60 -2.00 -1.87
CA SER A 29 -8.65 -0.93 -2.14
C SER A 29 -8.73 0.18 -1.09
N TYR A 30 -7.59 0.74 -0.73
CA TYR A 30 -7.44 1.83 0.23
C TYR A 30 -6.55 2.92 -0.35
N ALA A 31 -6.79 4.18 -0.01
CA ALA A 31 -5.94 5.30 -0.42
C ALA A 31 -5.42 6.04 0.82
N ILE A 32 -4.13 6.38 0.82
CA ILE A 32 -3.47 7.14 1.90
C ILE A 32 -2.78 8.36 1.28
N ASP A 33 -2.91 9.51 1.93
CA ASP A 33 -2.12 10.69 1.59
C ASP A 33 -0.66 10.47 2.02
N PRO A 34 0.33 10.52 1.09
CA PRO A 34 1.74 10.30 1.42
C PRO A 34 2.28 11.25 2.48
N ILE A 35 1.69 12.44 2.67
CA ILE A 35 2.13 13.39 3.70
C ILE A 35 1.95 12.85 5.12
N THR A 36 1.03 11.89 5.29
CA THR A 36 0.74 11.27 6.59
C THR A 36 1.67 10.10 6.90
N LEU A 37 2.53 9.69 5.96
CA LEU A 37 3.45 8.56 6.12
C LEU A 37 4.79 9.00 6.74
N PRO A 38 5.44 8.12 7.52
CA PRO A 38 6.73 8.43 8.12
C PRO A 38 7.82 8.52 7.04
N SER A 39 8.88 9.28 7.35
CA SER A 39 10.06 9.32 6.49
C SER A 39 10.77 7.95 6.43
N ALA A 40 11.41 7.66 5.30
CA ALA A 40 12.18 6.43 5.10
C ALA A 40 13.44 6.29 5.97
N ARG A 41 13.79 7.31 6.79
CA ARG A 41 14.94 7.24 7.71
C ARG A 41 14.68 6.32 8.92
N GLY A 42 13.41 6.03 9.22
CA GLY A 42 13.00 5.13 10.30
C GLY A 42 12.68 3.72 9.83
N GLN A 43 12.07 2.95 10.73
CA GLN A 43 11.58 1.59 10.48
C GLN A 43 10.19 1.55 9.81
N GLY A 44 9.63 2.71 9.47
CA GLY A 44 8.24 2.85 9.06
C GLY A 44 7.26 2.69 10.22
N GLU A 45 5.98 2.52 9.88
CA GLU A 45 4.90 2.22 10.80
C GLU A 45 3.98 1.15 10.18
N PRO A 46 3.28 0.34 11.00
CA PRO A 46 2.39 -0.68 10.47
C PRO A 46 1.17 -0.08 9.77
N LEU A 47 0.82 -0.61 8.59
CA LEU A 47 -0.38 -0.17 7.84
C LEU A 47 -1.69 -0.35 8.62
N THR A 48 -1.75 -1.30 9.54
CA THR A 48 -2.92 -1.52 10.43
C THR A 48 -3.20 -0.35 11.37
N GLY A 49 -2.25 0.58 11.56
CA GLY A 49 -2.48 1.84 12.26
C GLY A 49 -3.23 2.89 11.42
N LYS A 50 -3.29 2.71 10.08
CA LYS A 50 -3.99 3.62 9.16
C LYS A 50 -5.19 2.98 8.47
N LEU A 51 -5.19 1.65 8.30
CA LEU A 51 -6.19 0.91 7.54
C LEU A 51 -6.95 -0.07 8.45
N THR A 52 -8.28 -0.09 8.33
CA THR A 52 -9.11 -1.14 8.91
C THR A 52 -9.20 -2.31 7.93
N LEU A 53 -8.36 -3.32 8.17
CA LEU A 53 -8.32 -4.55 7.36
C LEU A 53 -9.34 -5.58 7.89
N PRO A 54 -9.92 -6.42 7.02
CA PRO A 54 -10.65 -7.62 7.45
C PRO A 54 -9.77 -8.53 8.32
N PRO A 55 -10.37 -9.34 9.22
CA PRO A 55 -9.61 -10.31 10.00
C PRO A 55 -8.78 -11.25 9.11
N GLY A 56 -7.47 -11.31 9.37
CA GLY A 56 -6.54 -12.16 8.62
C GLY A 56 -6.10 -11.62 7.25
N ALA A 57 -6.60 -10.46 6.81
CA ALA A 57 -6.20 -9.88 5.54
C ALA A 57 -4.77 -9.31 5.59
N THR A 58 -4.12 -9.36 4.44
CA THR A 58 -2.76 -8.87 4.17
C THR A 58 -2.82 -7.79 3.11
N VAL A 59 -1.92 -6.80 3.17
CA VAL A 59 -1.75 -5.84 2.08
C VAL A 59 -0.77 -6.40 1.07
N ASP A 60 -1.23 -6.64 -0.16
CA ASP A 60 -0.49 -7.38 -1.17
C ASP A 60 -0.02 -6.55 -2.35
N HIS A 61 -0.73 -5.48 -2.66
CA HIS A 61 -0.36 -4.57 -3.74
C HIS A 61 -0.29 -3.13 -3.28
N MET A 62 0.59 -2.36 -3.92
CA MET A 62 0.76 -0.92 -3.72
C MET A 62 0.89 -0.26 -5.08
N LEU A 63 0.19 0.85 -5.30
CA LEU A 63 0.18 1.60 -6.55
C LEU A 63 0.24 3.10 -6.26
N MET A 64 0.85 3.86 -7.17
CA MET A 64 0.85 5.32 -7.13
C MET A 64 0.96 5.83 -8.56
N GLU A 65 -0.19 6.12 -9.16
CA GLU A 65 -0.33 6.41 -10.60
C GLU A 65 -1.11 7.70 -10.82
N ALA A 66 -1.21 8.16 -12.07
CA ALA A 66 -2.12 9.22 -12.44
C ALA A 66 -3.59 8.76 -12.32
N ASP A 67 -4.50 9.70 -12.01
CA ASP A 67 -5.93 9.39 -11.79
C ASP A 67 -6.61 8.75 -13.02
N ASP A 68 -6.11 9.01 -14.23
CA ASP A 68 -6.64 8.49 -15.48
C ASP A 68 -5.95 7.21 -15.97
N GLN A 69 -4.93 6.73 -15.24
CA GLN A 69 -4.20 5.51 -15.56
C GLN A 69 -5.18 4.33 -15.57
N LYS A 70 -5.30 3.67 -16.73
CA LYS A 70 -6.11 2.46 -16.86
C LYS A 70 -5.37 1.29 -16.21
N LEU A 71 -6.10 0.52 -15.40
CA LEU A 71 -5.62 -0.65 -14.69
C LEU A 71 -6.49 -1.85 -15.04
N LEU A 72 -5.87 -3.02 -15.17
CA LEU A 72 -6.57 -4.30 -15.26
C LEU A 72 -6.64 -4.91 -13.86
N MET A 73 -7.85 -5.13 -13.37
CA MET A 73 -8.13 -5.83 -12.11
C MET A 73 -8.65 -7.23 -12.45
N ALA A 74 -8.15 -8.25 -11.77
CA ALA A 74 -8.52 -9.64 -12.00
C ALA A 74 -8.46 -10.47 -10.72
N SER A 75 -9.12 -11.63 -10.73
CA SER A 75 -9.00 -12.68 -9.73
C SER A 75 -8.47 -13.98 -10.34
N ASP A 76 -8.02 -14.90 -9.51
CA ASP A 76 -7.59 -16.24 -9.91
C ASP A 76 -8.76 -17.15 -10.37
N ALA A 77 -10.01 -16.75 -10.11
CA ALA A 77 -11.23 -17.45 -10.54
C ALA A 77 -11.55 -17.32 -12.05
N GLY A 78 -10.80 -16.50 -12.80
CA GLY A 78 -11.12 -16.11 -14.19
C GLY A 78 -12.12 -14.96 -14.27
#